data_AF-A0A8T3NAD8-F1
#
_entry.id   AF-A0A8T3NAD8-F1
#
_cell.length_a   1.000
_cell.length_b   1.000
_cell.length_c   1.000
_cell.angle_alpha   90.00
_cell.angle_beta   90.00
_cell.angle_gamma   90.00
#
_symmetry.space_group_name_H-M   'P 1'
#
loop_
_entity.id
_entity.type
_entity.pdbx_description
1 polymer ?
#
loop_
_entity_poly.entity_id
_entity_poly.type
_entity_poly.pdbx_seq_one_letter_code
_entity_poly.pdbx_strand_id
1 'polypeptide(L)'
;MNGKQRRTAAPATNVAKPLLTGPKRQHFLPRFYLQGFCRDGTLAIYDRESNEVRVQQPLNTGVIGHFYTLEDNEGRKRFELEQMLSEFEAKASPGIRKLVAKVQPTDEERADLAIFVALTV
;
A
#
# COMPACT_ATOMS: atom_id res chain seq x y z
N MET A 1 -48.87 -35.76 6.42
CA MET A 1 -47.52 -35.45 6.94
C MET A 1 -46.92 -34.36 6.05
N ASN A 2 -47.00 -33.09 6.46
CA ASN A 2 -46.50 -31.94 5.67
C ASN A 2 -45.11 -31.53 6.16
N GLY A 3 -44.08 -31.91 5.41
CA GLY A 3 -42.69 -31.48 5.64
C GLY A 3 -42.47 -30.05 5.14
N LYS A 4 -42.56 -29.05 6.03
CA LYS A 4 -42.04 -27.72 5.76
C LYS A 4 -40.50 -27.79 5.77
N GLN A 5 -39.88 -27.77 4.59
CA GLN A 5 -38.44 -27.53 4.46
C GLN A 5 -38.12 -26.12 4.97
N ARG A 6 -37.49 -26.05 6.15
CA ARG A 6 -36.81 -24.85 6.62
C ARG A 6 -35.61 -24.61 5.72
N ARG A 7 -35.68 -23.57 4.87
CA ARG A 7 -34.49 -23.01 4.22
C ARG A 7 -33.63 -22.39 5.32
N THR A 8 -32.51 -23.02 5.65
CA THR A 8 -31.46 -22.41 6.45
C THR A 8 -30.84 -21.29 5.63
N ALA A 9 -31.09 -20.04 6.02
CA ALA A 9 -30.36 -18.91 5.48
C ALA A 9 -28.87 -19.10 5.83
N ALA A 10 -27.99 -19.01 4.82
CA ALA A 10 -26.56 -18.96 5.05
C ALA A 10 -26.23 -17.80 6.01
N PRO A 11 -25.25 -17.95 6.91
CA PRO A 11 -24.87 -16.86 7.80
C PRO A 11 -24.45 -15.68 6.93
N ALA A 12 -25.03 -14.50 7.20
CA ALA A 12 -24.61 -13.27 6.57
C ALA A 12 -23.13 -13.06 6.93
N THR A 13 -22.25 -13.32 5.97
CA THR A 13 -20.85 -12.93 6.08
C THR A 13 -20.86 -11.43 6.33
N ASN A 14 -20.30 -11.00 7.46
CA ASN A 14 -20.15 -9.59 7.78
C ASN A 14 -19.05 -9.03 6.87
N VAL A 15 -19.35 -8.90 5.57
CA VAL A 15 -18.47 -8.28 4.59
C VAL A 15 -18.43 -6.81 4.95
N ALA A 16 -17.26 -6.34 5.37
CA ALA A 16 -17.01 -4.93 5.62
C ALA A 16 -17.53 -4.09 4.43
N LYS A 17 -18.10 -2.93 4.75
CA LYS A 17 -18.68 -2.03 3.73
C LYS A 17 -17.61 -1.74 2.66
N PRO A 18 -17.99 -1.76 1.37
CA PRO A 18 -17.06 -1.50 0.29
C PRO A 18 -16.39 -0.13 0.36
N LEU A 19 -15.07 -0.08 0.13
CA LEU A 19 -14.32 1.17 0.01
C LEU A 19 -14.30 1.65 -1.44
N LEU A 20 -15.26 2.52 -1.77
CA LEU A 20 -15.50 3.01 -3.13
C LEU A 20 -14.73 4.28 -3.49
N THR A 21 -14.01 4.87 -2.53
CA THR A 21 -13.25 6.12 -2.69
C THR A 21 -11.83 5.94 -2.22
N GLY A 22 -10.87 6.43 -2.99
CA GLY A 22 -9.46 6.39 -2.63
C GLY A 22 -8.60 7.16 -3.64
N PRO A 23 -7.27 7.20 -3.43
CA PRO A 23 -6.36 7.96 -4.28
C PRO A 23 -6.29 7.34 -5.68
N LYS A 24 -6.35 8.19 -6.71
CA LYS A 24 -6.14 7.74 -8.11
C LYS A 24 -4.67 7.45 -8.40
N ARG A 25 -3.78 8.21 -7.78
CA ARG A 25 -2.33 8.09 -7.92
C ARG A 25 -1.83 7.25 -6.75
N GLN A 26 -1.43 6.01 -7.03
CA GLN A 26 -1.08 5.03 -6.01
C GLN A 26 0.41 4.74 -6.10
N HIS A 27 1.09 4.88 -4.97
CA HIS A 27 2.52 4.67 -4.86
C HIS A 27 2.79 3.18 -4.70
N PHE A 28 3.51 2.57 -5.64
CA PHE A 28 4.05 1.22 -5.45
C PHE A 28 5.39 1.23 -4.72
N LEU A 29 6.04 2.41 -4.67
CA LEU A 29 7.17 2.68 -3.80
C LEU A 29 6.79 3.85 -2.88
N PRO A 30 6.68 3.65 -1.55
CA PRO A 30 6.07 4.63 -0.66
C PRO A 30 6.81 5.96 -0.66
N ARG A 31 6.04 7.06 -0.58
CA ARG A 31 6.62 8.41 -0.52
C ARG A 31 7.60 8.59 0.63
N PHE A 32 7.32 8.01 1.81
CA PHE A 32 8.21 8.15 2.97
C PHE A 32 9.56 7.47 2.74
N TYR A 33 9.58 6.35 1.99
CA TYR A 33 10.81 5.64 1.65
C TYR A 33 11.65 6.48 0.68
N LEU A 34 11.02 7.00 -0.38
CA LEU A 34 11.65 7.88 -1.36
C LEU A 34 12.25 9.15 -0.75
N GLN A 35 11.61 9.70 0.30
CA GLN A 35 12.13 10.86 1.04
C GLN A 35 13.51 10.63 1.67
N GLY A 36 13.84 9.39 2.03
CA GLY A 36 15.15 9.03 2.57
C GLY A 36 16.31 9.21 1.58
N PHE A 37 16.01 9.28 0.28
CA PHE A 37 16.98 9.46 -0.79
C PHE A 37 17.01 10.89 -1.35
N CYS A 38 16.20 11.79 -0.79
CA CYS A 38 16.08 13.13 -1.32
C CYS A 38 17.23 14.05 -0.89
N ARG A 39 17.63 14.93 -1.80
CA ARG A 39 18.39 16.16 -1.54
C ARG A 39 17.59 17.34 -2.08
N ASP A 40 17.43 18.38 -1.27
CA ASP A 40 16.64 19.58 -1.62
C ASP A 40 15.20 19.25 -2.09
N GLY A 41 14.59 18.22 -1.47
CA GLY A 41 13.22 17.78 -1.77
C GLY A 41 13.05 16.96 -3.05
N THR A 42 14.15 16.61 -3.72
CA THR A 42 14.14 15.81 -4.96
C THR A 42 15.07 14.63 -4.89
N LEU A 43 14.85 13.62 -5.74
CA LEU A 43 15.73 12.47 -5.90
C LEU A 43 16.07 12.26 -7.38
N ALA A 44 17.23 11.67 -7.63
CA ALA A 44 17.63 11.23 -8.97
C ALA A 44 17.12 9.80 -9.19
N ILE A 45 16.52 9.58 -10.37
CA ILE A 45 16.02 8.28 -10.82
C ILE A 45 16.75 7.95 -12.10
N TYR A 46 17.27 6.74 -12.18
CA TYR A 46 17.79 6.19 -13.41
C TYR A 46 16.72 5.34 -14.08
N ASP A 47 16.29 5.75 -15.26
CA ASP A 47 15.34 5.02 -16.07
C ASP A 47 16.10 4.11 -17.05
N ARG A 48 15.88 2.81 -16.92
CA ARG A 48 16.61 1.80 -17.69
C ARG A 48 16.09 1.65 -19.13
N GLU A 49 14.85 2.02 -19.41
CA GLU A 49 14.24 1.88 -20.74
C GLU A 49 14.68 3.03 -21.65
N SER A 50 14.68 4.25 -21.11
CA SER A 50 15.13 5.46 -21.80
C SER A 50 16.64 5.70 -21.67
N ASN A 51 17.32 5.03 -20.74
CA ASN A 51 18.74 5.21 -20.44
C ASN A 51 19.07 6.65 -19.98
N GLU A 52 18.19 7.24 -19.17
CA GLU A 52 18.28 8.62 -18.71
C GLU A 52 18.27 8.75 -17.18
N VAL A 53 18.94 9.78 -16.68
CA VAL A 53 18.83 10.21 -15.27
C VAL A 53 17.88 11.41 -15.19
N ARG A 54 16.85 11.30 -14.36
CA ARG A 54 15.83 12.35 -14.16
C ARG A 54 15.77 12.73 -12.69
N VAL A 55 15.66 14.02 -12.41
CA VAL A 55 15.45 14.54 -11.04
C VAL A 55 13.97 14.84 -10.86
N GLN A 56 13.36 14.27 -9.82
CA GLN A 56 11.92 14.39 -9.58
C GLN A 56 11.59 14.51 -8.10
N GLN A 57 10.36 14.96 -7.80
CA GLN A 57 9.81 14.95 -6.46
C GLN A 57 9.26 13.56 -6.11
N PRO A 58 9.42 13.08 -4.86
CA PRO A 58 8.84 11.81 -4.39
C PRO A 58 7.34 11.64 -4.70
N LEU A 59 6.58 12.75 -4.68
CA LEU A 59 5.15 12.74 -4.98
C LEU A 59 4.84 12.22 -6.39
N ASN A 60 5.78 12.36 -7.33
CA ASN A 60 5.62 11.99 -8.72
C ASN A 60 6.41 10.74 -9.12
N THR A 61 7.12 10.13 -8.18
CA THR A 61 7.99 8.98 -8.41
C THR A 61 7.37 7.72 -7.83
N GLY A 62 7.56 6.58 -8.52
CA GLY A 62 7.06 5.30 -8.02
C GLY A 62 5.52 5.25 -7.92
N VAL A 63 4.83 5.93 -8.84
CA VAL A 63 3.38 6.13 -8.80
C VAL A 63 2.74 5.69 -10.12
N ILE A 64 1.68 4.89 -10.02
CA ILE A 64 0.88 4.42 -11.15
C ILE A 64 -0.60 4.73 -10.88
N GLY A 65 -1.34 5.09 -11.93
CA GLY A 65 -2.77 5.34 -11.82
C GLY A 65 -3.53 4.06 -11.50
N HIS A 66 -4.28 4.03 -10.40
CA HIS A 66 -5.14 2.92 -10.00
C HIS A 66 -4.45 1.55 -9.89
N PHE A 67 -3.15 1.53 -9.54
CA PHE A 67 -2.34 0.31 -9.51
C PHE A 67 -2.85 -0.79 -8.56
N TYR A 68 -3.30 -0.40 -7.37
CA TYR A 68 -3.89 -1.27 -6.35
C TYR A 68 -5.41 -1.09 -6.24
N THR A 69 -6.05 -0.60 -7.31
CA THR A 69 -7.50 -0.49 -7.37
C THR A 69 -8.07 -1.76 -8.00
N LEU A 70 -8.95 -2.44 -7.28
CA LEU A 70 -9.69 -3.60 -7.81
C LEU A 70 -11.00 -3.14 -8.43
N GLU A 71 -11.56 -3.94 -9.34
CA GLU A 71 -12.92 -3.76 -9.84
C GLU A 71 -13.79 -4.91 -9.31
N ASP A 72 -14.98 -4.57 -8.80
CA ASP A 72 -15.97 -5.58 -8.41
C ASP A 72 -16.85 -6.01 -9.59
N ASN A 73 -17.73 -6.99 -9.36
CA ASN A 73 -18.62 -7.52 -10.40
C ASN A 73 -19.61 -6.49 -10.98
N GLU A 74 -19.75 -5.31 -10.34
CA GLU A 74 -20.58 -4.20 -10.81
C GLU A 74 -19.73 -3.14 -11.55
N GLY A 75 -18.43 -3.40 -11.77
CA GLY A 75 -17.49 -2.49 -12.40
C GLY A 75 -17.08 -1.30 -11.52
N ARG A 76 -17.36 -1.35 -10.20
CA ARG A 76 -16.98 -0.27 -9.29
C ARG A 76 -15.54 -0.45 -8.83
N LYS A 77 -14.85 0.68 -8.69
CA LYS A 77 -13.49 0.74 -8.13
C LYS A 77 -13.48 0.50 -6.63
N ARG A 78 -12.54 -0.33 -6.18
CA ARG A 78 -12.36 -0.86 -4.83
C ARG A 78 -10.94 -0.58 -4.36
N PHE A 79 -10.83 0.16 -3.26
CA PHE A 79 -9.56 0.72 -2.77
C PHE A 79 -9.02 0.01 -1.52
N GLU A 80 -9.61 -1.13 -1.13
CA GLU A 80 -9.26 -1.86 0.09
C GLU A 80 -7.79 -2.32 0.07
N LEU A 81 -7.28 -2.74 -1.09
CA LEU A 81 -5.88 -3.17 -1.23
C LEU A 81 -4.92 -1.99 -1.00
N GLU A 82 -5.19 -0.84 -1.60
CA GLU A 82 -4.44 0.41 -1.37
C GLU A 82 -4.46 0.81 0.11
N GLN A 83 -5.64 0.75 0.75
CA GLN A 83 -5.75 1.09 2.17
C GLN A 83 -4.92 0.14 3.03
N MET A 84 -5.05 -1.18 2.80
CA MET A 84 -4.31 -2.19 3.54
C MET A 84 -2.80 -2.00 3.40
N LEU A 85 -2.29 -1.76 2.19
CA LEU A 85 -0.87 -1.52 1.96
C LEU A 85 -0.40 -0.23 2.66
N SER A 86 -1.18 0.85 2.57
CA SER A 86 -0.89 2.12 3.25
C SER A 86 -0.76 1.96 4.78
N GLU A 87 -1.53 1.06 5.39
CA GLU A 87 -1.43 0.78 6.83
C GLU A 87 -0.11 0.10 7.20
N PHE A 88 0.38 -0.84 6.39
CA PHE A 88 1.68 -1.49 6.62
C PHE A 88 2.85 -0.55 6.36
N GLU A 89 2.73 0.33 5.35
CA GLU A 89 3.71 1.39 5.10
C GLU A 89 3.83 2.35 6.29
N ALA A 90 2.69 2.76 6.87
CA ALA A 90 2.66 3.64 8.03
C ALA A 90 3.34 3.00 9.25
N LYS A 91 3.09 1.70 9.48
CA LYS A 91 3.70 0.93 10.59
C LYS A 91 5.20 0.71 10.43
N ALA A 92 5.70 0.55 9.20
CA ALA A 92 7.13 0.36 8.95
C ALA A 92 7.95 1.66 9.07
N SER A 93 7.33 2.83 8.90
CA SER A 93 8.03 4.13 8.87
C SER A 93 8.91 4.40 10.11
N PRO A 94 8.45 4.18 11.35
CA PRO A 94 9.27 4.36 12.56
C PRO A 94 10.51 3.48 12.59
N GLY A 95 10.39 2.20 12.20
CA GLY A 95 11.50 1.26 12.13
C GLY A 95 12.58 1.71 11.14
N ILE A 96 12.18 2.16 9.94
CA ILE A 96 13.12 2.67 8.93
C ILE A 96 13.84 3.92 9.46
N ARG A 97 13.11 4.85 10.09
CA ARG A 97 13.70 6.07 10.67
C ARG A 97 14.73 5.76 11.75
N LYS A 98 14.48 4.76 12.60
CA LYS A 98 15.45 4.30 13.60
C LYS A 98 16.71 3.73 12.96
N LEU A 99 16.58 2.88 11.95
CA LEU A 99 17.74 2.34 11.23
C LEU A 99 18.59 3.44 10.58
N VAL A 100 17.95 4.43 9.95
CA VAL A 100 18.65 5.62 9.40
C VAL A 100 19.41 6.37 10.48
N ALA A 101 18.81 6.52 11.67
CA ALA A 101 19.44 7.15 12.84
C ALA A 101 20.45 6.24 13.57
N LYS A 102 20.72 5.02 13.06
CA LYS A 102 21.57 4.01 13.69
C LYS A 102 21.08 3.58 15.09
N VAL A 103 19.77 3.64 15.31
CA VAL A 103 19.07 3.17 16.50
C VAL A 103 18.45 1.81 16.19
N GLN A 104 18.52 0.88 17.15
CA GLN A 104 17.87 -0.42 16.99
C GLN A 104 16.34 -0.30 17.09
N PRO A 105 15.58 -0.83 16.11
CA PRO A 105 14.13 -0.94 16.22
C PRO A 105 13.74 -1.97 17.29
N THR A 106 12.53 -1.83 17.84
CA THR A 106 11.93 -2.85 18.71
C THR A 106 11.60 -4.12 17.92
N ASP A 107 11.31 -5.23 18.60
CA ASP A 107 10.89 -6.45 17.91
C ASP A 107 9.59 -6.27 17.11
N GLU A 108 8.66 -5.46 17.62
CA GLU A 108 7.42 -5.09 16.89
C GLU A 108 7.74 -4.30 15.62
N GLU A 109 8.58 -3.26 15.71
CA GLU A 109 8.99 -2.49 14.53
C GLU A 109 9.78 -3.34 13.54
N ARG A 110 10.60 -4.29 14.01
CA ARG A 110 11.30 -5.26 13.15
C ARG A 110 10.32 -6.16 12.42
N ALA A 111 9.24 -6.61 13.08
CA ALA A 111 8.19 -7.41 12.45
C ALA A 111 7.43 -6.57 11.40
N ASP A 112 7.06 -5.33 11.72
CA ASP A 112 6.41 -4.41 10.78
C ASP A 112 7.28 -4.13 9.55
N LEU A 113 8.59 -3.94 9.75
CA LEU A 113 9.56 -3.81 8.66
C LEU A 113 9.61 -5.06 7.78
N ALA A 114 9.60 -6.26 8.38
CA ALA A 114 9.63 -7.50 7.62
C ALA A 114 8.36 -7.68 6.77
N ILE A 115 7.19 -7.34 7.31
CA ILE A 115 5.92 -7.37 6.57
C ILE A 115 5.96 -6.35 5.42
N PHE A 116 6.42 -5.13 5.69
CA PHE A 116 6.60 -4.12 4.66
C PHE A 116 7.49 -4.61 3.52
N VAL A 117 8.64 -5.21 3.83
CA VAL A 117 9.53 -5.80 2.84
C VAL A 117 8.81 -6.90 2.04
N ALA A 118 8.10 -7.80 2.71
CA ALA A 118 7.40 -8.90 2.04
C ALA A 118 6.29 -8.45 1.07
N LEU A 119 5.70 -7.27 1.28
CA LEU A 119 4.56 -6.78 0.49
C LEU A 119 4.92 -5.72 -0.55
N THR A 120 6.10 -5.09 -0.46
CA THR A 120 6.42 -3.87 -1.24
C THR A 120 7.74 -3.88 -2.02
N VAL A 121 8.64 -4.84 -1.80
CA VAL A 121 9.93 -4.97 -2.52
C VAL A 121 10.12 -6.33 -3.16
#